data_AF-A0A381I8K5-F1
#
_entry.id   AF-A0A381I8K5-F1
#
_cell.length_a   1.000
_cell.length_b   1.000
_cell.length_c   1.000
_cell.angle_alpha   90.00
_cell.angle_beta   90.00
_cell.angle_gamma   90.00
#
_symmetry.space_group_name_H-M   'P 1'
#
loop_
_entity.id
_entity.type
_entity.pdbx_description
1 polymer ?
#
loop_
_entity_poly.entity_id
_entity_poly.type
_entity_poly.pdbx_seq_one_letter_code
_entity_poly.pdbx_strand_id
1 'polypeptide(L)'
;MKIKKLLTIGLSLSIFIASCPISANALDKIESIKGADKYETAGIIADKQNYTTAILINADSTMADGLSASGLAGAINAPILLTKKNNIPNATLKRLEKAKKVYIIGGENSIDKYTETVLKGKGIEIKRLQGSDRIKTSYNVAKEINSITK
;
A
#
# COMPACT_ATOMS: atom_id res chain seq x y z
N MET A 1 -43.38 -32.76 -45.27
CA MET A 1 -43.92 -32.14 -44.03
C MET A 1 -42.95 -32.16 -42.84
N LYS A 2 -42.12 -33.21 -42.66
CA LYS A 2 -41.20 -33.35 -41.51
C LYS A 2 -40.03 -32.35 -41.47
N ILE A 3 -39.44 -31.99 -42.62
CA ILE A 3 -38.30 -31.06 -42.71
C ILE A 3 -38.69 -29.61 -42.36
N LYS A 4 -39.85 -29.13 -42.81
CA LYS A 4 -40.34 -27.78 -42.50
C LYS A 4 -40.61 -27.60 -41.00
N LYS A 5 -41.13 -28.63 -40.32
CA LYS A 5 -41.31 -28.65 -38.85
C LYS A 5 -39.97 -28.62 -38.09
N LEU A 6 -38.95 -29.32 -38.60
CA LEU A 6 -37.63 -29.35 -37.99
C LEU A 6 -36.91 -27.99 -38.09
N LEU A 7 -37.06 -27.32 -39.24
CA LEU A 7 -36.50 -25.98 -39.48
C LEU A 7 -37.14 -24.90 -38.59
N THR A 8 -38.47 -24.97 -38.40
CA THR A 8 -39.18 -24.03 -37.52
C THR A 8 -38.82 -24.21 -36.04
N ILE A 9 -38.56 -25.45 -35.60
CA ILE A 9 -38.13 -25.73 -34.22
C ILE A 9 -36.71 -25.21 -33.97
N GLY A 10 -35.80 -25.41 -34.93
CA GLY A 10 -34.43 -24.88 -34.83
C GLY A 10 -34.39 -23.35 -34.77
N LEU A 11 -35.22 -22.69 -35.59
CA LEU A 11 -35.30 -21.22 -35.61
C LEU A 11 -35.92 -20.66 -34.32
N SER A 12 -37.00 -21.27 -33.79
CA SER A 12 -37.58 -20.84 -32.51
C SER A 12 -36.65 -21.06 -31.32
N LEU A 13 -35.83 -22.11 -31.35
CA LEU A 13 -34.86 -22.39 -30.29
C LEU A 13 -33.72 -21.36 -30.27
N SER A 14 -33.27 -20.91 -31.45
CA SER A 14 -32.21 -19.89 -31.57
C SER A 14 -32.63 -18.52 -31.01
N ILE A 15 -33.90 -18.14 -31.16
CA ILE A 15 -34.45 -16.88 -30.62
C ILE A 15 -34.59 -16.93 -29.09
N PHE A 16 -34.82 -18.11 -28.52
CA PHE A 16 -34.92 -18.31 -27.07
C PHE A 16 -33.57 -18.23 -26.36
N ILE A 17 -32.49 -18.64 -27.03
CA ILE A 17 -31.12 -18.56 -26.47
C ILE A 17 -30.61 -17.11 -26.47
N ALA A 18 -31.00 -16.30 -27.46
CA ALA A 18 -30.61 -14.89 -27.57
C ALA A 18 -31.35 -13.96 -26.60
N SER A 19 -32.44 -14.41 -25.97
CA SER A 19 -33.25 -13.63 -25.02
C SER A 19 -32.92 -13.91 -23.55
N CYS A 20 -31.91 -14.74 -23.27
CA CYS A 20 -31.39 -14.89 -21.92
C CYS A 20 -30.62 -13.62 -21.55
N PRO A 21 -31.02 -12.86 -20.52
CA PRO A 21 -30.25 -11.70 -20.10
C PRO A 21 -28.89 -12.20 -19.63
N ILE A 22 -27.84 -11.89 -20.40
CA ILE A 22 -26.46 -12.09 -19.96
C ILE A 22 -26.24 -11.04 -18.88
N SER A 23 -26.42 -11.43 -17.61
CA SER A 23 -25.98 -10.62 -16.48
C SER A 23 -24.45 -10.54 -16.53
N ALA A 24 -23.93 -9.48 -17.14
CA ALA A 24 -22.54 -9.12 -17.01
C ALA A 24 -22.31 -8.62 -15.58
N ASN A 25 -21.83 -9.49 -14.70
CA ASN A 25 -21.42 -9.08 -13.35
C ASN A 25 -20.16 -8.22 -13.49
N ALA A 26 -20.27 -6.94 -13.13
CA ALA A 26 -19.21 -5.94 -13.31
C ALA A 26 -18.03 -6.05 -12.32
N LEU A 27 -18.01 -7.06 -11.44
CA LEU A 27 -16.86 -7.45 -10.59
C LEU A 27 -17.21 -8.77 -9.88
N ASP A 28 -16.45 -9.84 -10.13
CA ASP A 28 -16.74 -11.16 -9.53
C ASP A 28 -16.42 -11.23 -8.02
N LYS A 29 -15.64 -10.28 -7.49
CA LYS A 29 -15.29 -10.23 -6.06
C LYS A 29 -14.91 -8.82 -5.62
N ILE A 30 -15.53 -8.35 -4.55
CA ILE A 30 -15.09 -7.14 -3.83
C ILE A 30 -14.00 -7.56 -2.84
N GLU A 31 -12.77 -7.16 -3.11
CA GLU A 31 -11.67 -7.31 -2.14
C GLU A 31 -11.64 -6.09 -1.21
N SER A 32 -11.83 -6.31 0.08
CA SER A 32 -11.69 -5.28 1.11
C SER A 32 -10.34 -5.43 1.80
N ILE A 33 -9.58 -4.33 1.86
CA ILE A 33 -8.34 -4.24 2.64
C ILE A 33 -8.62 -3.34 3.85
N LYS A 34 -8.97 -3.96 4.97
CA LYS A 34 -9.34 -3.27 6.21
C LYS A 34 -8.84 -4.04 7.42
N GLY A 35 -8.02 -3.39 8.24
CA GLY A 35 -7.60 -3.88 9.55
C GLY A 35 -8.47 -3.35 10.68
N ALA A 36 -8.14 -3.74 11.91
CA ALA A 36 -8.80 -3.24 13.11
C ALA A 36 -8.61 -1.72 13.31
N ASP A 37 -7.50 -1.18 12.83
CA ASP A 37 -7.17 0.24 12.84
C ASP A 37 -6.32 0.62 11.61
N LYS A 38 -5.86 1.88 11.59
CA LYS A 38 -4.98 2.40 10.52
C LYS A 38 -3.65 1.64 10.42
N TYR A 39 -3.11 1.15 11.55
CA TYR A 39 -1.83 0.47 11.61
C TYR A 39 -1.92 -0.95 11.04
N GLU A 40 -2.95 -1.70 11.42
CA GLU A 40 -3.20 -3.04 10.84
C GLU A 40 -3.62 -2.93 9.38
N THR A 41 -4.39 -1.92 8.97
CA THR A 41 -4.71 -1.70 7.55
C THR A 41 -3.44 -1.50 6.72
N ALA A 42 -2.51 -0.64 7.18
CA ALA A 42 -1.21 -0.46 6.54
C ALA A 42 -0.39 -1.77 6.54
N GLY A 43 -0.44 -2.54 7.61
CA GLY A 43 0.18 -3.86 7.71
C GLY A 43 -0.36 -4.87 6.68
N ILE A 44 -1.68 -4.93 6.48
CA ILE A 44 -2.31 -5.81 5.47
C ILE A 44 -1.93 -5.36 4.06
N ILE A 45 -1.89 -4.05 3.79
CA ILE A 45 -1.39 -3.53 2.50
C ILE A 45 0.08 -3.94 2.29
N ALA A 46 0.91 -3.89 3.35
CA ALA A 46 2.29 -4.34 3.28
C ALA A 46 2.41 -5.84 3.02
N ASP A 47 1.51 -6.66 3.57
CA ASP A 47 1.53 -8.11 3.36
C ASP A 47 1.18 -8.53 1.92
N LYS A 48 0.62 -7.62 1.11
CA LYS A 48 0.34 -7.85 -0.33
C LYS A 48 1.56 -7.70 -1.23
N GLN A 49 2.69 -7.24 -0.69
CA GLN A 49 3.94 -7.05 -1.43
C GLN A 49 5.08 -7.84 -0.78
N ASN A 50 6.05 -8.26 -1.58
CA ASN A 50 7.30 -8.80 -1.08
C ASN A 50 8.32 -7.65 -0.97
N TYR A 51 8.83 -7.38 0.23
CA TYR A 51 9.68 -6.23 0.48
C TYR A 51 10.79 -6.55 1.48
N THR A 52 11.94 -5.91 1.29
CA THR A 52 13.04 -5.85 2.27
C THR A 52 13.31 -4.42 2.73
N THR A 53 12.61 -3.44 2.14
CA THR A 53 12.69 -2.04 2.51
C THR A 53 11.28 -1.57 2.86
N ALA A 54 11.13 -0.79 3.92
CA ALA A 54 9.85 -0.18 4.29
C ALA A 54 10.01 1.33 4.50
N ILE A 55 8.88 2.04 4.45
CA ILE A 55 8.79 3.45 4.78
C ILE A 55 7.95 3.58 6.05
N LEU A 56 8.42 4.37 7.01
CA LEU A 56 7.77 4.59 8.29
C LEU A 56 7.36 6.06 8.42
N ILE A 57 6.07 6.29 8.65
CA ILE A 57 5.49 7.63 8.81
C ILE A 57 4.65 7.71 10.10
N ASN A 58 4.62 8.89 10.74
CA ASN A 58 3.75 9.09 11.90
C ASN A 58 2.31 9.40 11.44
N ALA A 59 1.35 8.61 11.92
CA ALA A 59 -0.04 8.68 11.53
C ALA A 59 -0.93 9.62 12.37
N ASP A 60 -0.37 10.23 13.41
CA ASP A 60 -1.11 11.07 14.37
C ASP A 60 -0.80 12.56 14.20
N SER A 61 0.45 12.94 13.93
CA SER A 61 0.85 14.36 13.89
C SER A 61 1.36 14.86 12.54
N THR A 62 1.87 13.98 11.66
CA THR A 62 2.58 14.40 10.43
C THR A 62 2.26 13.55 9.20
N MET A 63 0.98 13.24 8.98
CA MET A 63 0.53 12.65 7.71
C MET A 63 0.90 13.51 6.50
N ALA A 64 1.04 14.84 6.66
CA ALA A 64 1.49 15.74 5.60
C ALA A 64 2.91 15.43 5.11
N ASP A 65 3.84 15.09 6.00
CA ASP A 65 5.19 14.65 5.62
C ASP A 65 5.11 13.27 4.92
N GLY A 66 4.23 12.40 5.42
CA GLY A 66 4.01 11.06 4.88
C GLY A 66 3.41 11.04 3.46
N LEU A 67 2.65 12.06 3.06
CA LEU A 67 2.11 12.17 1.69
C LEU A 67 3.22 12.23 0.63
N SER A 68 4.33 12.90 0.94
CA SER A 68 5.48 12.99 0.02
C SER A 68 6.18 11.64 -0.18
N ALA A 69 5.99 10.70 0.74
CA ALA A 69 6.64 9.40 0.72
C ALA A 69 6.09 8.44 -0.35
N SER A 70 4.88 8.69 -0.87
CA SER A 70 4.23 7.83 -1.87
C SER A 70 5.07 7.65 -3.13
N GLY A 71 5.74 8.71 -3.60
CA GLY A 71 6.63 8.62 -4.76
C GLY A 71 7.85 7.73 -4.49
N LEU A 72 8.43 7.85 -3.30
CA LEU A 72 9.55 7.00 -2.88
C LEU A 72 9.10 5.54 -2.72
N ALA A 73 7.92 5.31 -2.13
CA ALA A 73 7.32 3.99 -1.96
C ALA A 73 7.20 3.25 -3.30
N GLY A 74 6.69 3.94 -4.32
CA GLY A 74 6.62 3.41 -5.68
C GLY A 74 7.99 3.19 -6.30
N ALA A 75 8.92 4.13 -6.15
CA ALA A 75 10.25 4.06 -6.76
C ALA A 75 11.10 2.88 -6.25
N ILE A 76 10.93 2.48 -4.98
CA ILE A 76 11.72 1.39 -4.36
C ILE A 76 10.90 0.13 -4.07
N ASN A 77 9.64 0.08 -4.53
CA ASN A 77 8.69 -1.01 -4.25
C ASN A 77 8.63 -1.38 -2.76
N ALA A 78 8.32 -0.39 -1.92
CA ALA A 78 8.27 -0.54 -0.46
C ALA A 78 6.89 -0.16 0.12
N PRO A 79 6.41 -0.86 1.17
CA PRO A 79 5.21 -0.48 1.88
C PRO A 79 5.44 0.79 2.70
N ILE A 80 4.35 1.56 2.85
CA ILE A 80 4.24 2.59 3.87
C ILE A 80 3.58 1.97 5.10
N LEU A 81 4.33 1.92 6.19
CA LEU A 81 3.87 1.52 7.50
C LEU A 81 3.68 2.75 8.40
N LEU A 82 2.76 2.63 9.34
CA LEU A 82 2.35 3.73 10.21
C LEU A 82 2.91 3.55 11.62
N THR A 83 3.31 4.63 12.27
CA THR A 83 3.75 4.62 13.67
C THR A 83 3.17 5.81 14.45
N LYS A 84 3.41 5.82 15.76
CA LYS A 84 3.23 7.00 16.61
C LYS A 84 4.58 7.68 16.83
N LYS A 85 4.56 8.88 17.45
CA LYS A 85 5.77 9.65 17.72
C LYS A 85 6.81 8.89 18.54
N ASN A 86 6.35 8.24 19.61
CA ASN A 86 7.18 7.62 20.64
C ASN A 86 6.84 6.14 20.88
N ASN A 87 6.10 5.52 19.95
CA ASN A 87 5.68 4.14 20.08
C ASN A 87 5.44 3.52 18.69
N ILE A 88 5.91 2.29 18.48
CA ILE A 88 5.62 1.50 17.30
C ILE A 88 4.50 0.52 17.65
N PRO A 89 3.28 0.66 17.07
CA PRO A 89 2.22 -0.31 17.28
C PRO A 89 2.62 -1.71 16.84
N ASN A 90 2.14 -2.74 17.55
CA ASN A 90 2.51 -4.13 17.30
C ASN A 90 2.22 -4.58 15.86
N ALA A 91 1.11 -4.11 15.29
CA ALA A 91 0.74 -4.33 13.89
C ALA A 91 1.87 -3.94 12.93
N THR A 92 2.48 -2.78 13.16
CA THR A 92 3.61 -2.26 12.39
C THR A 92 4.90 -3.01 12.68
N LEU A 93 5.20 -3.27 13.97
CA LEU A 93 6.43 -3.92 14.38
C LEU A 93 6.60 -5.29 13.71
N LYS A 94 5.54 -6.10 13.69
CA LYS A 94 5.51 -7.42 13.03
C LYS A 94 5.88 -7.35 11.54
N ARG A 95 5.50 -6.28 10.85
CA ARG A 95 5.80 -6.09 9.43
C ARG A 95 7.22 -5.53 9.21
N LEU A 96 7.71 -4.72 10.15
CA LEU A 96 9.08 -4.23 10.14
C LEU A 96 10.12 -5.35 10.32
N GLU A 97 9.78 -6.50 10.91
CA GLU A 97 10.67 -7.66 11.00
C GLU A 97 11.09 -8.21 9.62
N LYS A 98 10.28 -7.98 8.57
CA LYS A 98 10.61 -8.35 7.18
C LYS A 98 11.60 -7.37 6.55
N ALA A 99 11.72 -6.16 7.09
CA ALA A 99 12.52 -5.09 6.52
C ALA A 99 13.97 -5.15 7.01
N LYS A 100 14.90 -5.07 6.07
CA LYS A 100 16.33 -4.84 6.30
C LYS A 100 16.67 -3.36 6.35
N LYS A 101 15.87 -2.53 5.66
CA LYS A 101 16.03 -1.08 5.59
C LYS A 101 14.70 -0.37 5.84
N VAL A 102 14.73 0.72 6.59
CA VAL A 102 13.58 1.57 6.83
C VAL A 102 13.92 3.03 6.56
N TYR A 103 13.10 3.64 5.71
CA TYR A 103 13.07 5.08 5.54
C TYR A 103 12.13 5.71 6.56
N ILE A 104 12.63 6.58 7.44
CA ILE A 104 11.79 7.37 8.34
C ILE A 104 11.51 8.71 7.68
N ILE A 105 10.24 9.07 7.51
CA ILE A 105 9.85 10.35 6.90
C ILE A 105 9.35 11.28 8.00
N GLY A 106 10.01 12.44 8.12
CA GLY A 106 9.72 13.45 9.12
C GLY A 106 10.80 13.56 10.20
N GLY A 107 10.76 14.71 10.89
CA GLY A 107 11.72 15.06 11.92
C GLY A 107 11.58 14.29 13.22
N GLU A 108 12.47 14.55 14.18
CA GLU A 108 12.39 13.95 15.53
C GLU A 108 11.14 14.38 16.31
N ASN A 109 10.57 15.54 15.96
CA ASN A 109 9.27 15.97 16.48
C ASN A 109 8.12 15.09 16.00
N SER A 110 8.28 14.46 14.84
CA SER A 110 7.32 13.56 14.21
C SER A 110 7.54 12.13 14.67
N ILE A 111 8.75 11.60 14.53
CA ILE A 111 9.11 10.25 14.99
C ILE A 111 10.40 10.41 15.78
N ASP A 112 10.33 10.16 17.08
CA ASP A 112 11.43 10.44 17.99
C ASP A 112 12.71 9.64 17.69
N LYS A 113 13.81 10.08 18.30
CA LYS A 113 15.10 9.42 18.13
C LYS A 113 15.14 8.03 18.76
N TYR A 114 14.31 7.81 19.79
CA TYR A 114 14.21 6.52 20.46
C TYR A 114 13.68 5.43 19.52
N THR A 115 12.62 5.73 18.75
CA THR A 115 12.07 4.83 17.73
C THR A 115 13.12 4.40 16.71
N GLU A 116 13.93 5.35 16.22
CA GLU A 116 15.06 5.05 15.33
C GLU A 116 16.10 4.13 15.98
N THR A 117 16.40 4.36 17.27
CA THR A 117 17.36 3.55 18.04
C THR A 117 16.86 2.12 18.23
N VAL A 118 15.57 1.94 18.54
CA VAL A 118 14.94 0.61 18.69
C VAL A 118 15.05 -0.19 17.39
N LEU A 119 14.80 0.45 16.23
CA LEU A 119 14.88 -0.23 14.94
C LEU A 119 16.33 -0.57 14.56
N LYS A 120 17.28 0.33 14.82
CA LYS A 120 18.72 0.04 14.65
C LYS A 120 19.16 -1.14 15.51
N GLY A 121 18.70 -1.21 16.76
CA GLY A 121 18.99 -2.33 17.67
C GLY A 121 18.46 -3.69 17.19
N LYS A 122 17.49 -3.70 16.26
CA LYS A 122 17.00 -4.90 15.58
C LYS A 122 17.78 -5.26 14.32
N GLY A 123 18.88 -4.55 14.02
CA GLY A 123 19.70 -4.78 12.83
C GLY A 123 19.13 -4.15 11.55
N ILE A 124 18.18 -3.23 11.67
CA ILE A 124 17.55 -2.56 10.53
C ILE A 124 18.36 -1.31 10.17
N GLU A 125 18.74 -1.17 8.90
CA GLU A 125 19.35 0.06 8.37
C GLU A 125 18.32 1.18 8.35
N ILE A 126 18.60 2.32 8.99
CA ILE A 126 17.67 3.45 9.04
C ILE A 126 18.21 4.64 8.25
N LYS A 127 17.38 5.17 7.35
CA LYS A 127 17.61 6.45 6.67
C LYS A 127 16.47 7.41 6.94
N ARG A 128 16.74 8.52 7.62
CA ARG A 128 15.74 9.55 7.92
C ARG A 128 15.75 10.63 6.85
N LEU A 129 14.58 10.92 6.28
CA LEU A 129 14.36 12.03 5.37
C LEU A 129 13.47 13.06 6.08
N GLN A 130 14.06 14.22 6.37
CA GLN A 130 13.42 15.28 7.15
C GLN A 130 13.79 16.65 6.59
N GLY A 131 12.96 17.65 6.85
CA GLY A 131 13.22 19.07 6.57
C GLY A 131 12.77 19.95 7.73
N SER A 132 13.05 21.26 7.62
CA SER A 132 12.54 22.28 8.55
C SER A 132 11.01 22.36 8.57
N ASP A 133 10.39 21.93 7.48
CA ASP A 133 8.95 21.94 7.24
C ASP A 133 8.59 20.83 6.23
N ARG A 134 7.29 20.69 5.97
CA ARG A 134 6.75 19.67 5.06
C ARG A 134 7.25 19.81 3.61
N ILE A 135 7.52 21.03 3.16
CA ILE A 135 7.99 21.31 1.80
C ILE A 135 9.44 20.86 1.67
N LYS A 136 10.28 21.17 2.66
CA LYS A 136 11.67 20.73 2.69
C LYS A 136 11.79 19.22 2.88
N THR A 137 10.92 18.59 3.67
CA THR A 137 10.83 17.12 3.74
C THR A 137 10.51 16.52 2.37
N SER A 138 9.49 17.04 1.69
CA SER A 138 9.12 16.60 0.34
C SER A 138 10.26 16.76 -0.67
N TYR A 139 10.96 17.90 -0.65
CA TYR A 139 12.15 18.12 -1.49
C TYR A 139 13.26 17.09 -1.22
N ASN A 140 13.53 16.77 0.05
CA ASN A 140 14.54 15.77 0.41
C ASN A 140 14.13 14.35 0.00
N VAL A 141 12.83 14.03 0.03
CA VAL A 141 12.29 12.78 -0.53
C VAL A 141 12.50 12.73 -2.06
N ALA A 142 12.18 13.81 -2.77
CA ALA A 142 12.41 13.88 -4.22
C ALA A 142 13.91 13.75 -4.59
N LYS A 143 14.79 14.38 -3.81
CA LYS A 143 16.25 14.24 -3.97
C LYS A 143 16.71 12.80 -3.78
N GLU A 144 16.14 12.09 -2.80
CA GLU A 144 16.42 10.67 -2.60
C GLU A 144 15.99 9.83 -3.79
N ILE A 145 14.76 10.03 -4.29
CA ILE A 145 14.28 9.32 -5.49
C ILE A 145 15.25 9.53 -6.65
N ASN A 146 15.63 10.78 -6.94
CA ASN A 146 16.56 11.12 -8.02
C ASN A 146 17.97 10.51 -7.83
N SER A 147 18.37 10.20 -6.60
CA SER A 147 19.65 9.53 -6.34
C SER A 147 19.61 8.02 -6.57
N ILE A 148 18.43 7.42 -6.52
CA ILE A 148 18.20 5.98 -6.71
C ILE A 148 17.93 5.67 -8.18
N THR A 149 17.30 6.59 -8.92
CA THR A 149 16.91 6.39 -10.32
C THR A 149 17.99 6.77 -11.34
N LYS A 150 19.17 7.19 -10.89
CA LYS A 150 20.34 7.44 -11.74
C LYS A 150 21.21 6.20 -11.82
#